data_AF-A0A7Y5B5Y0-F1
#
_entry.id   AF-A0A7Y5B5Y0-F1
#
_cell.length_a   1.000
_cell.length_b   1.000
_cell.length_c   1.000
_cell.angle_alpha   90.00
_cell.angle_beta   90.00
_cell.angle_gamma   90.00
#
_symmetry.space_group_name_H-M   'P 1'
#
loop_
_entity.id
_entity.type
_entity.pdbx_description
1 polymer ?
#
loop_
_entity_poly.entity_id
_entity_poly.type
_entity_poly.pdbx_seq_one_letter_code
_entity_poly.pdbx_strand_id
1 'polypeptide(L)'
;MLVVAAKTINRPGYKYGPYRVMGDVGKSTYFRVDDQDQNDLFDLVRLLPLDTGNAEGSNRYSLPQRFQSIRSVKPEGSILLEKFAERLTLEPRARAVPDERILEMAVYLGQKRLQSVLRESSAQYSDARTDELMAAAQDRSLVDKLRRLYGDQCQLCGFDGRVVYGVEASEAHHIVYLSRGGDDSLENMILLCPNHHTVVHKTLAPFDYATLAFAFPNGRVEPLAINKHIERTVLYKP
;
A
#
# COMPACT_ATOMS: atom_id res chain seq x y z
N MET A 1 12.26 -10.68 10.85
CA MET A 1 12.50 -10.05 9.52
C MET A 1 11.18 -9.76 8.81
N LEU A 2 11.18 -8.98 7.71
CA LEU A 2 10.00 -8.73 6.88
C LEU A 2 9.56 -10.01 6.16
N VAL A 3 8.29 -10.38 6.31
CA VAL A 3 7.66 -11.46 5.54
C VAL A 3 6.77 -10.82 4.48
N VAL A 4 7.11 -11.01 3.21
CA VAL A 4 6.36 -10.42 2.10
C VAL A 4 5.07 -11.22 1.86
N ALA A 5 3.93 -10.57 2.00
CA ALA A 5 2.62 -11.12 1.68
C ALA A 5 2.25 -10.93 0.21
N ALA A 6 2.59 -9.77 -0.37
CA ALA A 6 2.33 -9.46 -1.77
C ALA A 6 3.30 -8.44 -2.33
N LYS A 7 3.46 -8.45 -3.66
CA LYS A 7 4.14 -7.42 -4.44
C LYS A 7 3.18 -6.92 -5.51
N THR A 8 2.99 -5.61 -5.61
CA THR A 8 2.14 -5.00 -6.62
C THR A 8 2.82 -3.81 -7.29
N ILE A 9 2.26 -3.38 -8.41
CA ILE A 9 2.62 -2.13 -9.07
C ILE A 9 1.73 -1.00 -8.55
N ASN A 10 2.35 0.11 -8.13
CA ASN A 10 1.68 1.35 -7.74
C ASN A 10 1.12 2.09 -8.95
N ARG A 11 0.23 3.06 -8.70
CA ARG A 11 -0.26 4.01 -9.71
C ARG A 11 0.88 4.81 -10.36
N PRO A 12 0.65 5.40 -11.55
CA PRO A 12 1.63 6.27 -12.19
C PRO A 12 2.01 7.45 -11.29
N GLY A 13 3.31 7.78 -11.26
CA GLY A 13 3.83 8.91 -10.48
C GLY A 13 3.77 8.75 -8.96
N TYR A 14 3.53 7.53 -8.43
CA TYR A 14 3.47 7.33 -6.98
C TYR A 14 4.80 7.70 -6.29
N LYS A 15 4.73 8.46 -5.20
CA LYS A 15 5.88 9.09 -4.53
C LYS A 15 7.00 8.15 -4.10
N TYR A 16 6.70 6.86 -3.88
CA TYR A 16 7.68 5.85 -3.46
C TYR A 16 8.10 4.91 -4.60
N GLY A 17 7.82 5.30 -5.85
CA GLY A 17 8.18 4.54 -7.04
C GLY A 17 7.12 3.51 -7.48
N PRO A 18 7.42 2.77 -8.56
CA PRO A 18 6.43 1.94 -9.23
C PRO A 18 6.11 0.62 -8.51
N TYR A 19 6.95 0.18 -7.57
CA TYR A 19 6.76 -1.09 -6.88
C TYR A 19 6.27 -0.88 -5.45
N ARG A 20 5.37 -1.75 -5.00
CA ARG A 20 4.94 -1.85 -3.61
C ARG A 20 5.15 -3.28 -3.12
N VAL A 21 5.62 -3.38 -1.87
CA VAL A 21 5.70 -4.62 -1.13
C VAL A 21 4.77 -4.50 0.08
N MET A 22 3.91 -5.49 0.27
CA MET A 22 3.04 -5.59 1.44
C MET A 22 3.61 -6.64 2.37
N GLY A 23 3.94 -6.22 3.60
CA GLY A 23 4.39 -7.13 4.65
C GLY A 23 3.22 -7.77 5.40
N ASP A 24 3.40 -9.03 5.81
CA ASP A 24 2.55 -9.68 6.80
C ASP A 24 2.92 -9.12 8.19
N VAL A 25 2.11 -8.20 8.73
CA VAL A 25 2.40 -7.50 10.00
C VAL A 25 2.45 -8.45 11.19
N GLY A 26 1.71 -9.57 11.13
CA GLY A 26 1.69 -10.59 12.19
C GLY A 26 2.95 -11.43 12.21
N LYS A 27 3.53 -11.71 11.05
CA LYS A 27 4.77 -12.51 10.90
C LYS A 27 6.03 -11.69 10.80
N SER A 28 5.92 -10.41 10.44
CA SER A 28 7.06 -9.52 10.28
C SER A 28 7.57 -9.01 11.62
N THR A 29 8.89 -8.85 11.69
CA THR A 29 9.58 -8.23 12.84
C THR A 29 10.16 -6.91 12.40
N TYR A 30 9.90 -5.87 13.19
CA TYR A 30 10.41 -4.52 13.00
C TYR A 30 11.35 -4.18 14.14
N PHE A 31 12.42 -3.46 13.81
CA PHE A 31 13.49 -3.15 14.74
C PHE A 31 13.72 -1.64 14.75
N ARG A 32 14.12 -1.12 15.90
CA ARG A 32 14.59 0.25 16.04
C ARG A 32 16.06 0.30 15.68
N VAL A 33 16.44 1.34 14.94
CA VAL A 33 17.82 1.64 14.57
C VAL A 33 18.12 3.01 15.16
N ASP A 34 19.11 3.08 16.05
CA ASP A 34 19.51 4.33 16.70
C ASP A 34 20.69 4.98 15.93
N ASP A 35 21.05 6.21 16.27
CA ASP A 35 22.10 6.96 15.56
C ASP A 35 23.47 6.25 15.59
N GLN A 36 23.74 5.47 16.64
CA GLN A 36 24.97 4.66 16.76
C GLN A 36 25.00 3.51 15.75
N ASP A 37 23.85 2.98 15.37
CA ASP A 37 23.73 1.88 14.40
C ASP A 37 23.83 2.36 12.94
N GLN A 38 23.75 3.67 12.67
CA GLN A 38 23.71 4.18 11.29
C GLN A 38 24.98 3.84 10.49
N ASN A 39 26.16 3.93 11.12
CA ASN A 39 27.42 3.56 10.48
C ASN A 39 27.48 2.05 10.21
N ASP A 40 27.05 1.25 11.17
CA ASP A 40 27.01 -0.20 11.02
C ASP A 40 25.98 -0.65 9.97
N LEU A 41 24.87 0.07 9.82
CA LEU A 41 23.87 -0.21 8.80
C LEU A 41 24.40 0.14 7.39
N PHE A 42 25.16 1.22 7.27
CA PHE A 42 25.87 1.53 6.03
C PHE A 42 26.86 0.42 5.66
N ASP A 43 27.64 -0.07 6.64
CA ASP A 43 28.58 -1.17 6.41
C ASP A 43 27.88 -2.50 6.10
N LEU A 44 26.75 -2.78 6.76
CA LEU A 44 25.88 -3.92 6.46
C LEU A 44 25.45 -3.91 4.98
N VAL A 45 24.98 -2.77 4.47
CA VAL A 45 24.57 -2.62 3.07
C VAL A 45 25.76 -2.84 2.12
N ARG A 46 26.99 -2.43 2.51
CA ARG A 46 28.21 -2.70 1.72
C ARG A 46 28.63 -4.17 1.73
N LEU A 47 28.22 -4.93 2.73
CA LEU A 47 28.50 -6.37 2.82
C LEU A 47 27.47 -7.22 2.06
N LEU A 48 26.30 -6.67 1.71
CA LEU A 48 25.30 -7.38 0.91
C LEU A 48 25.87 -7.78 -0.47
N PRO A 49 25.45 -8.91 -1.07
CA PRO A 49 25.94 -9.30 -2.38
C PRO A 49 25.65 -8.23 -3.45
N LEU A 50 26.64 -7.95 -4.30
CA LEU A 50 26.40 -7.17 -5.52
C LEU A 50 25.51 -7.98 -6.46
N ASP A 51 24.55 -7.30 -7.06
CA ASP A 51 23.90 -7.79 -8.24
C ASP A 51 24.81 -7.52 -9.43
N THR A 52 25.46 -8.59 -9.90
CA THR A 52 26.19 -8.54 -11.16
C THR A 52 25.14 -8.47 -12.26
N GLY A 53 24.82 -7.25 -12.72
CA GLY A 53 23.95 -7.08 -13.88
C GLY A 53 24.45 -7.88 -15.08
N ASN A 54 23.59 -8.12 -16.07
CA ASN A 54 23.99 -8.78 -17.30
C ASN A 54 24.37 -7.76 -18.39
N ALA A 55 25.28 -8.17 -19.29
CA ALA A 55 25.69 -7.34 -20.43
C ALA A 55 24.69 -7.40 -21.61
N GLU A 56 23.60 -8.15 -21.47
CA GLU A 56 22.70 -8.45 -22.58
C GLU A 56 21.94 -7.19 -23.05
N GLY A 57 22.07 -6.84 -24.33
CA GLY A 57 21.48 -5.62 -24.90
C GLY A 57 22.19 -4.31 -24.53
N SER A 58 23.39 -4.38 -23.92
CA SER A 58 24.17 -3.20 -23.57
C SER A 58 25.05 -2.69 -24.73
N ASN A 59 25.31 -1.38 -24.76
CA ASN A 59 26.27 -0.75 -25.67
C ASN A 59 27.45 -0.16 -24.88
N ARG A 60 28.46 0.37 -25.58
CA ARG A 60 29.69 0.92 -24.96
C ARG A 60 29.42 1.99 -23.88
N TYR A 61 28.35 2.75 -24.02
CA TYR A 61 27.98 3.82 -23.09
C TYR A 61 27.12 3.33 -21.92
N SER A 62 26.27 2.31 -22.14
CA SER A 62 25.36 1.77 -21.12
C SER A 62 25.95 0.60 -20.32
N LEU A 63 27.06 0.00 -20.78
CA LEU A 63 27.73 -1.12 -20.13
C LEU A 63 28.15 -0.78 -18.69
N PRO A 64 28.84 0.34 -18.39
CA PRO A 64 29.24 0.65 -17.01
C PRO A 64 28.04 0.90 -16.07
N GLN A 65 26.95 1.47 -16.60
CA GLN A 65 25.72 1.72 -15.85
C GLN A 65 24.98 0.41 -15.51
N ARG A 66 25.03 -0.59 -16.38
CA ARG A 66 24.39 -1.91 -16.13
C ARG A 66 25.13 -2.76 -15.11
N PHE A 67 26.43 -2.52 -14.93
CA PHE A 67 27.22 -3.12 -13.86
C PHE A 67 27.29 -2.22 -12.60
N GLN A 68 26.36 -1.27 -12.45
CA GLN A 68 26.25 -0.50 -11.21
C GLN A 68 26.10 -1.41 -9.99
N SER A 69 26.62 -0.94 -8.87
CA SER A 69 26.72 -1.67 -7.61
C SER A 69 25.37 -1.78 -6.88
N ILE A 70 24.34 -2.25 -7.56
CA ILE A 70 23.05 -2.55 -6.92
C ILE A 70 23.31 -3.71 -5.97
N ARG A 71 23.08 -3.49 -4.68
CA ARG A 71 23.18 -4.55 -3.67
C ARG A 71 21.84 -5.25 -3.63
N SER A 72 21.80 -6.51 -4.02
CA SER A 72 20.58 -7.32 -4.01
C SER A 72 20.43 -8.02 -2.67
N VAL A 73 19.21 -8.04 -2.13
CA VAL A 73 18.86 -8.90 -0.98
C VAL A 73 18.65 -10.34 -1.50
N LYS A 74 19.75 -11.03 -1.79
CA LYS A 74 19.76 -12.46 -2.14
C LYS A 74 19.66 -13.32 -0.88
N PRO A 75 19.32 -14.62 -0.97
CA PRO A 75 19.22 -15.50 0.20
C PRO A 75 20.45 -15.47 1.12
N GLU A 76 21.66 -15.29 0.57
CA GLU A 76 22.89 -15.20 1.35
C GLU A 76 22.95 -13.91 2.19
N GLY A 77 22.33 -12.84 1.70
CA GLY A 77 22.18 -11.58 2.44
C GLY A 77 21.22 -11.69 3.63
N SER A 78 20.26 -12.62 3.61
CA SER A 78 19.31 -12.83 4.71
C SER A 78 20.03 -13.19 6.01
N ILE A 79 21.05 -14.05 5.96
CA ILE A 79 21.83 -14.45 7.15
C ILE A 79 22.51 -13.23 7.79
N LEU A 80 23.06 -12.35 6.96
CA LEU A 80 23.73 -11.15 7.42
C LEU A 80 22.73 -10.18 8.09
N LEU A 81 21.56 -10.00 7.47
CA LEU A 81 20.47 -9.19 8.02
C LEU A 81 19.91 -9.76 9.33
N GLU A 82 19.76 -11.08 9.42
CA GLU A 82 19.30 -11.76 10.64
C GLU A 82 20.29 -11.55 11.80
N LYS A 83 21.58 -11.79 11.56
CA LYS A 83 22.62 -11.56 12.57
C LYS A 83 22.70 -10.10 13.01
N PHE A 84 22.56 -9.16 12.07
CA PHE A 84 22.51 -7.74 12.41
C PHE A 84 21.30 -7.43 13.30
N ALA A 85 20.15 -8.02 13.01
CA ALA A 85 18.92 -7.78 13.74
C ALA A 85 18.94 -8.33 15.18
N GLU A 86 19.76 -9.34 15.50
CA GLU A 86 19.88 -9.90 16.86
C GLU A 86 20.29 -8.86 17.91
N ARG A 87 21.03 -7.83 17.51
CA ARG A 87 21.48 -6.75 18.42
C ARG A 87 20.50 -5.59 18.53
N LEU A 88 19.48 -5.53 17.66
CA LEU A 88 18.53 -4.43 17.62
C LEU A 88 17.36 -4.66 18.56
N THR A 89 16.79 -3.56 19.05
CA THR A 89 15.57 -3.61 19.86
C THR A 89 14.34 -3.67 18.96
N LEU A 90 13.26 -4.32 19.43
CA LEU A 90 12.01 -4.38 18.69
C LEU A 90 11.36 -2.99 18.61
N GLU A 91 10.78 -2.65 17.46
CA GLU A 91 10.01 -1.43 17.28
C GLU A 91 8.49 -1.71 17.40
N PRO A 92 7.88 -1.50 18.57
CA PRO A 92 6.46 -1.77 18.78
C PRO A 92 5.55 -0.85 17.96
N ARG A 93 5.99 0.35 17.58
CA ARG A 93 5.18 1.32 16.81
C ARG A 93 4.80 0.81 15.43
N ALA A 94 5.57 -0.12 14.85
CA ALA A 94 5.23 -0.74 13.57
C ALA A 94 3.86 -1.47 13.60
N ARG A 95 3.36 -1.82 14.78
CA ARG A 95 2.04 -2.43 15.00
C ARG A 95 1.00 -1.44 15.52
N ALA A 96 1.40 -0.21 15.88
CA ALA A 96 0.50 0.85 16.34
C ALA A 96 -0.16 1.56 15.15
N VAL A 97 -0.83 0.78 14.31
CA VAL A 97 -1.57 1.24 13.14
C VAL A 97 -3.04 0.90 13.37
N PRO A 98 -3.98 1.86 13.24
CA PRO A 98 -5.40 1.58 13.40
C PRO A 98 -5.87 0.59 12.33
N ASP A 99 -6.88 -0.20 12.68
CA ASP A 99 -7.59 -1.00 11.69
C ASP A 99 -8.15 -0.09 10.59
N GLU A 100 -7.91 -0.45 9.33
CA GLU A 100 -8.29 0.40 8.20
C GLU A 100 -9.80 0.61 8.13
N ARG A 101 -10.60 -0.42 8.33
CA ARG A 101 -12.06 -0.31 8.25
C ARG A 101 -12.59 0.60 9.35
N ILE A 102 -12.02 0.52 10.55
CA ILE A 102 -12.36 1.43 11.65
C ILE A 102 -11.95 2.87 11.29
N LEU A 103 -10.77 3.06 10.70
CA LEU A 103 -10.28 4.36 10.28
C LEU A 103 -11.13 4.98 9.17
N GLU A 104 -11.43 4.26 8.08
CA GLU A 104 -12.31 4.69 6.99
C GLU A 104 -13.69 5.10 7.53
N MET A 105 -14.27 4.28 8.42
CA MET A 105 -15.54 4.61 9.06
C MET A 105 -15.44 5.86 9.93
N ALA A 106 -14.32 6.06 10.63
CA ALA A 106 -14.11 7.24 11.45
C ALA A 106 -13.93 8.52 10.62
N VAL A 107 -13.23 8.43 9.49
CA VAL A 107 -13.14 9.50 8.48
C VAL A 107 -14.54 9.85 7.98
N TYR A 108 -15.35 8.84 7.65
CA TYR A 108 -16.74 9.05 7.24
C TYR A 108 -17.58 9.71 8.33
N LEU A 109 -17.52 9.24 9.58
CA LEU A 109 -18.31 9.78 10.70
C LEU A 109 -17.84 11.18 11.15
N GLY A 110 -16.66 11.61 10.71
CA GLY A 110 -16.13 12.95 10.88
C GLY A 110 -15.03 13.08 11.95
N GLN A 111 -14.45 14.27 12.02
CA GLN A 111 -13.22 14.58 12.75
C GLN A 111 -13.21 14.13 14.23
N LYS A 112 -14.32 14.27 14.96
CA LYS A 112 -14.38 13.85 16.38
C LYS A 112 -14.16 12.35 16.54
N ARG A 113 -14.76 11.54 15.66
CA ARG A 113 -14.61 10.08 15.69
C ARG A 113 -13.22 9.67 15.22
N LEU A 114 -12.70 10.33 14.19
CA LEU A 114 -11.32 10.12 13.74
C LEU A 114 -10.31 10.36 14.86
N GLN A 115 -10.42 11.49 15.58
CA GLN A 115 -9.52 11.79 16.70
C GLN A 115 -9.57 10.72 17.81
N SER A 116 -10.75 10.14 18.11
CA SER A 116 -10.84 9.08 19.11
C SER A 116 -10.10 7.83 18.66
N VAL A 117 -10.30 7.39 17.41
CA VAL A 117 -9.63 6.21 16.84
C VAL A 117 -8.11 6.38 16.79
N LEU A 118 -7.62 7.56 16.39
CA LEU A 118 -6.18 7.85 16.37
C LEU A 118 -5.56 7.78 17.78
N ARG A 119 -6.25 8.27 18.81
CA ARG A 119 -5.80 8.18 20.20
C ARG A 119 -5.84 6.75 20.74
N GLU A 120 -6.94 6.02 20.50
CA GLU A 120 -7.14 4.64 20.96
C GLU A 120 -6.10 3.67 20.36
N SER A 121 -5.78 3.83 19.08
CA SER A 121 -4.77 3.02 18.39
C SER A 121 -3.33 3.34 18.80
N SER A 122 -3.12 4.39 19.61
CA SER A 122 -1.80 4.94 19.92
C SER A 122 -0.97 5.23 18.66
N ALA A 123 -1.64 5.56 17.55
CA ALA A 123 -1.00 5.77 16.27
C ALA A 123 -0.19 7.08 16.30
N GLN A 124 1.12 6.97 16.11
CA GLN A 124 2.03 8.10 16.13
C GLN A 124 2.33 8.57 14.70
N TYR A 125 1.29 9.10 14.04
CA TYR A 125 1.47 9.76 12.76
C TYR A 125 2.17 11.11 12.95
N SER A 126 2.93 11.54 11.94
CA SER A 126 3.44 12.91 11.85
C SER A 126 2.28 13.91 11.81
N ASP A 127 2.50 15.13 12.30
CA ASP A 127 1.51 16.21 12.27
C ASP A 127 0.89 16.40 10.88
N ALA A 128 1.73 16.49 9.84
CA ALA A 128 1.30 16.61 8.45
C ALA A 128 0.33 15.49 8.02
N ARG A 129 0.57 14.25 8.48
CA ARG A 129 -0.29 13.10 8.16
C ARG A 129 -1.59 13.14 8.94
N THR A 130 -1.55 13.61 10.19
CA THR A 130 -2.76 13.82 10.97
C THR A 130 -3.64 14.89 10.32
N ASP A 131 -3.05 15.99 9.84
CA ASP A 131 -3.77 17.05 9.14
C ASP A 131 -4.41 16.55 7.83
N GLU A 132 -3.68 15.74 7.04
CA GLU A 132 -4.24 15.09 5.85
C GLU A 132 -5.48 14.25 6.16
N LEU A 133 -5.42 13.40 7.20
CA LEU A 133 -6.56 12.56 7.61
C LEU A 133 -7.74 13.41 8.11
N MET A 134 -7.46 14.49 8.83
CA MET A 134 -8.47 15.41 9.36
C MET A 134 -9.16 16.21 8.25
N ALA A 135 -8.43 16.56 7.19
CA ALA A 135 -8.97 17.19 5.99
C ALA A 135 -9.88 16.22 5.22
N ALA A 136 -9.45 14.96 5.05
CA ALA A 136 -10.28 13.91 4.43
C ALA A 136 -11.61 13.69 5.19
N ALA A 137 -11.60 13.80 6.52
CA ALA A 137 -12.81 13.69 7.33
C ALA A 137 -13.73 14.94 7.25
N GLN A 138 -13.25 16.02 6.65
CA GLN A 138 -13.99 17.27 6.50
C GLN A 138 -14.66 17.39 5.12
N ASP A 139 -13.99 16.93 4.06
CA ASP A 139 -14.48 17.02 2.69
C ASP A 139 -14.89 15.65 2.13
N ARG A 140 -16.20 15.47 1.88
CA ARG A 140 -16.76 14.26 1.28
C ARG A 140 -16.92 14.36 -0.24
N SER A 141 -16.47 15.44 -0.86
CA SER A 141 -16.66 15.71 -2.29
C SER A 141 -16.12 14.61 -3.19
N LEU A 142 -15.02 13.94 -2.78
CA LEU A 142 -14.42 12.84 -3.52
C LEU A 142 -15.32 11.61 -3.58
N VAL A 143 -15.91 11.22 -2.44
CA VAL A 143 -16.86 10.09 -2.36
C VAL A 143 -18.06 10.33 -3.25
N ASP A 144 -18.63 11.54 -3.17
CA ASP A 144 -19.79 11.91 -3.99
C ASP A 144 -19.44 11.96 -5.49
N LYS A 145 -18.26 12.47 -5.83
CA LYS A 145 -17.75 12.48 -7.21
C LYS A 145 -17.56 11.06 -7.74
N LEU A 146 -17.03 10.16 -6.93
CA LEU A 146 -16.84 8.76 -7.28
C LEU A 146 -18.18 8.04 -7.49
N ARG A 147 -19.15 8.22 -6.57
CA ARG A 147 -20.51 7.68 -6.71
C ARG A 147 -21.20 8.17 -7.99
N ARG A 148 -21.11 9.46 -8.30
CA ARG A 148 -21.65 10.02 -9.56
C ARG A 148 -20.96 9.42 -10.78
N LEU A 149 -19.64 9.29 -10.76
CA LEU A 149 -18.86 8.76 -11.88
C LEU A 149 -19.29 7.34 -12.26
N TYR A 150 -19.59 6.51 -11.26
CA TYR A 150 -19.97 5.11 -11.46
C TYR A 150 -21.48 4.85 -11.40
N GLY A 151 -22.31 5.85 -11.12
CA GLY A 151 -23.74 5.66 -10.97
C GLY A 151 -24.10 4.75 -9.78
N ASP A 152 -23.30 4.77 -8.72
CA ASP A 152 -23.37 3.85 -7.58
C ASP A 152 -23.09 2.37 -7.89
N GLN A 153 -22.53 2.05 -9.06
CA GLN A 153 -22.18 0.67 -9.42
C GLN A 153 -20.82 0.25 -8.84
N CYS A 154 -20.76 -0.97 -8.30
CA CYS A 154 -19.51 -1.58 -7.85
C CYS A 154 -18.54 -1.76 -9.01
N GLN A 155 -17.30 -1.27 -8.87
CA GLN A 155 -16.28 -1.39 -9.91
C GLN A 155 -15.78 -2.82 -10.15
N LEU A 156 -15.95 -3.74 -9.20
CA LEU A 156 -15.52 -5.14 -9.33
C LEU A 156 -16.57 -6.06 -9.97
N CYS A 157 -17.85 -5.88 -9.64
CA CYS A 157 -18.89 -6.78 -10.12
C CYS A 157 -20.06 -6.11 -10.86
N GLY A 158 -20.08 -4.78 -10.93
CA GLY A 158 -21.17 -4.02 -11.56
C GLY A 158 -22.47 -4.02 -10.76
N PHE A 159 -22.50 -4.56 -9.54
CA PHE A 159 -23.70 -4.53 -8.69
C PHE A 159 -24.18 -3.08 -8.49
N ASP A 160 -25.47 -2.87 -8.71
CA ASP A 160 -26.16 -1.59 -8.63
C ASP A 160 -27.29 -1.67 -7.61
N GLY A 161 -27.08 -1.08 -6.43
CA GLY A 161 -28.08 -1.08 -5.36
C GLY A 161 -29.35 -0.31 -5.71
N ARG A 162 -29.25 0.72 -6.57
CA ARG A 162 -30.40 1.54 -6.96
C ARG A 162 -31.34 0.76 -7.85
N VAL A 163 -30.80 0.00 -8.80
CA VAL A 163 -31.60 -0.83 -9.71
C VAL A 163 -32.23 -2.01 -8.98
N VAL A 164 -31.46 -2.68 -8.11
CA VAL A 164 -31.92 -3.92 -7.46
C VAL A 164 -32.84 -3.65 -6.25
N TYR A 165 -32.53 -2.62 -5.46
CA TYR A 165 -33.19 -2.37 -4.16
C TYR A 165 -33.71 -0.95 -3.98
N GLY A 166 -33.53 -0.06 -4.97
CA GLY A 166 -33.97 1.33 -4.87
C GLY A 166 -33.13 2.20 -3.91
N VAL A 167 -31.96 1.73 -3.46
CA VAL A 167 -31.11 2.43 -2.48
C VAL A 167 -29.65 2.51 -2.94
N GLU A 168 -28.97 3.57 -2.54
CA GLU A 168 -27.52 3.65 -2.67
C GLU A 168 -26.87 2.67 -1.68
N ALA A 169 -26.01 1.79 -2.19
CA ALA A 169 -25.40 0.74 -1.39
C ALA A 169 -23.88 0.69 -1.53
N SER A 170 -23.29 1.41 -2.48
CA SER A 170 -21.85 1.34 -2.70
C SER A 170 -21.05 2.22 -1.73
N GLU A 171 -19.90 1.70 -1.34
CA GLU A 171 -18.98 2.24 -0.35
C GLU A 171 -17.66 2.58 -1.04
N ALA A 172 -17.15 3.78 -0.81
CA ALA A 172 -15.83 4.16 -1.28
C ALA A 172 -14.77 3.48 -0.41
N HIS A 173 -13.69 3.04 -1.04
CA HIS A 173 -12.60 2.33 -0.41
C HIS A 173 -11.28 2.89 -0.90
N HIS A 174 -10.32 3.10 0.00
CA HIS A 174 -8.97 3.49 -0.40
C HIS A 174 -8.17 2.26 -0.82
N ILE A 175 -7.68 2.24 -2.06
CA ILE A 175 -6.89 1.13 -2.62
C ILE A 175 -5.60 0.93 -1.83
N VAL A 176 -4.88 2.01 -1.59
CA VAL A 176 -3.82 2.09 -0.59
C VAL A 176 -4.44 2.67 0.67
N TYR A 177 -4.46 1.86 1.72
CA TYR A 177 -5.09 2.19 3.00
C TYR A 177 -4.58 3.49 3.60
N LEU A 178 -5.50 4.31 4.12
CA LEU A 178 -5.19 5.54 4.83
C LEU A 178 -4.35 5.26 6.08
N SER A 179 -4.63 4.17 6.80
CA SER A 179 -3.82 3.72 7.94
C SER A 179 -2.38 3.38 7.56
N ARG A 180 -2.12 3.14 6.26
CA ARG A 180 -0.80 2.74 5.73
C ARG A 180 -0.21 3.77 4.78
N GLY A 181 -0.60 5.03 4.93
CA GLY A 181 -0.01 6.17 4.23
C GLY A 181 -0.51 6.37 2.79
N GLY A 182 -1.65 5.78 2.43
CA GLY A 182 -2.38 6.12 1.21
C GLY A 182 -2.94 7.54 1.25
N ASP A 183 -3.00 8.19 0.11
CA ASP A 183 -3.56 9.53 -0.04
C ASP A 183 -5.08 9.49 -0.24
N ASP A 184 -5.76 10.55 0.17
CA ASP A 184 -7.20 10.74 -0.10
C ASP A 184 -7.37 11.41 -1.47
N SER A 185 -7.32 10.60 -2.53
CA SER A 185 -7.40 11.04 -3.93
C SER A 185 -8.24 10.06 -4.74
N LEU A 186 -8.85 10.51 -5.83
CA LEU A 186 -9.65 9.62 -6.69
C LEU A 186 -8.80 8.48 -7.23
N GLU A 187 -7.54 8.73 -7.59
CA GLU A 187 -6.64 7.73 -8.13
C GLU A 187 -6.31 6.63 -7.11
N ASN A 188 -6.54 6.89 -5.82
CA ASN A 188 -6.40 5.94 -4.73
C ASN A 188 -7.76 5.46 -4.18
N MET A 189 -8.88 5.76 -4.83
CA MET A 189 -10.22 5.35 -4.38
C MET A 189 -10.87 4.40 -5.37
N ILE A 190 -11.68 3.49 -4.84
CA ILE A 190 -12.51 2.57 -5.62
C ILE A 190 -13.89 2.44 -4.99
N LEU A 191 -14.93 2.35 -5.83
CA LEU A 191 -16.31 2.18 -5.38
C LEU A 191 -16.68 0.69 -5.37
N LEU A 192 -17.04 0.16 -4.21
CA LEU A 192 -17.31 -1.25 -3.98
C LEU A 192 -18.72 -1.47 -3.42
N CYS A 193 -19.35 -2.61 -3.72
CA CYS A 193 -20.53 -3.03 -2.97
C CYS A 193 -20.12 -3.53 -1.58
N PRO A 194 -21.05 -3.61 -0.61
CA PRO A 194 -20.73 -3.99 0.78
C PRO A 194 -20.05 -5.36 0.91
N ASN A 195 -20.37 -6.28 0.00
CA ASN A 195 -19.76 -7.60 -0.06
C ASN A 195 -18.27 -7.51 -0.44
N HIS A 196 -17.95 -6.85 -1.56
CA HIS A 196 -16.55 -6.69 -1.99
C HIS A 196 -15.76 -5.83 -1.01
N HIS A 197 -16.34 -4.75 -0.47
CA HIS A 197 -15.69 -3.91 0.54
C HIS A 197 -15.28 -4.73 1.76
N THR A 198 -16.21 -5.54 2.29
CA THR A 198 -15.93 -6.41 3.43
C THR A 198 -14.87 -7.45 3.12
N VAL A 199 -14.91 -8.10 1.95
CA VAL A 199 -13.93 -9.14 1.60
C VAL A 199 -12.54 -8.54 1.42
N VAL A 200 -12.41 -7.42 0.70
CA VAL A 200 -11.12 -6.72 0.49
C VAL A 200 -10.45 -6.39 1.81
N HIS A 201 -11.19 -5.81 2.78
CA HIS A 201 -10.68 -5.53 4.13
C HIS A 201 -10.27 -6.81 4.87
N LYS A 202 -11.13 -7.84 4.90
CA LYS A 202 -10.86 -9.08 5.63
C LYS A 202 -9.65 -9.84 5.11
N THR A 203 -9.37 -9.72 3.81
CA THR A 203 -8.25 -10.42 3.17
C THR A 203 -7.02 -9.56 2.97
N LEU A 204 -7.08 -8.26 3.31
CA LEU A 204 -6.06 -7.27 2.97
C LEU A 204 -5.68 -7.36 1.48
N ALA A 205 -6.68 -7.47 0.61
CA ALA A 205 -6.47 -7.84 -0.79
C ALA A 205 -5.57 -6.80 -1.49
N PRO A 206 -4.37 -7.19 -1.99
CA PRO A 206 -3.54 -6.29 -2.78
C PRO A 206 -4.21 -5.93 -4.10
N PHE A 207 -4.19 -4.64 -4.44
CA PHE A 207 -4.52 -4.15 -5.78
C PHE A 207 -3.25 -3.87 -6.57
N ASP A 208 -3.24 -4.30 -7.83
CA ASP A 208 -2.14 -4.04 -8.76
C ASP A 208 -2.57 -3.10 -9.89
N TYR A 209 -1.93 -1.93 -9.99
CA TYR A 209 -2.26 -0.91 -11.00
C TYR A 209 -1.78 -1.28 -12.42
N ALA A 210 -0.90 -2.26 -12.58
CA ALA A 210 -0.52 -2.77 -13.89
C ALA A 210 -1.52 -3.79 -14.45
N THR A 211 -2.24 -4.52 -13.59
CA THR A 211 -3.32 -5.44 -14.02
C THR A 211 -4.73 -4.90 -13.79
N LEU A 212 -4.86 -3.82 -13.00
CA LEU A 212 -6.13 -3.28 -12.51
C LEU A 212 -7.00 -4.35 -11.85
N ALA A 213 -6.40 -5.10 -10.91
CA ALA A 213 -7.07 -6.23 -10.28
C ALA A 213 -6.71 -6.36 -8.80
N PHE A 214 -7.66 -6.87 -8.00
CA PHE A 214 -7.38 -7.40 -6.67
C PHE A 214 -6.97 -8.86 -6.77
N ALA A 215 -5.98 -9.26 -5.97
CA ALA A 215 -5.65 -10.65 -5.75
C ALA A 215 -6.06 -11.07 -4.33
N PHE A 216 -6.71 -12.22 -4.21
CA PHE A 216 -7.21 -12.76 -2.95
C PHE A 216 -6.40 -13.98 -2.49
N PRO A 217 -6.38 -14.29 -1.17
CA PRO A 217 -5.57 -15.37 -0.60
C PRO A 217 -5.88 -16.77 -1.14
N ASN A 218 -7.09 -16.99 -1.68
CA ASN A 218 -7.49 -18.25 -2.30
C ASN A 218 -7.04 -18.39 -3.76
N GLY A 219 -6.20 -17.48 -4.27
CA GLY A 219 -5.73 -17.46 -5.65
C GLY A 219 -6.71 -16.82 -6.64
N ARG A 220 -7.88 -16.36 -6.17
CA ARG A 220 -8.81 -15.62 -7.02
C ARG A 220 -8.22 -14.25 -7.35
N VAL A 221 -8.33 -13.86 -8.62
CA VAL A 221 -7.97 -12.53 -9.10
C VAL A 221 -9.22 -11.90 -9.71
N GLU A 222 -9.59 -10.72 -9.25
CA GLU A 222 -10.73 -9.98 -9.76
C GLU A 222 -10.27 -8.66 -10.40
N PRO A 223 -10.29 -8.56 -11.74
CA PRO A 223 -10.06 -7.30 -12.42
C PRO A 223 -11.24 -6.35 -12.22
N LEU A 224 -11.02 -5.06 -12.41
CA LEU A 224 -12.10 -4.08 -12.49
C LEU A 224 -13.05 -4.45 -13.65
N ALA A 225 -14.32 -4.69 -13.34
CA ALA A 225 -15.38 -4.85 -14.34
C ALA A 225 -15.72 -3.51 -15.00
N ILE A 226 -15.65 -2.41 -14.24
CA ILE A 226 -15.91 -1.05 -14.72
C ILE A 226 -14.79 -0.14 -14.23
N ASN A 227 -14.09 0.52 -15.16
CA ASN A 227 -13.07 1.50 -14.85
C ASN A 227 -13.25 2.76 -15.69
N LYS A 228 -13.34 3.91 -15.02
CA LYS A 228 -13.53 5.24 -15.62
C LYS A 228 -12.45 6.24 -15.22
N HIS A 229 -11.61 5.96 -14.21
CA HIS A 229 -10.62 6.93 -13.71
C HIS A 229 -9.30 6.34 -13.23
N ILE A 230 -9.22 5.04 -12.90
CA ILE A 230 -7.99 4.45 -12.37
C ILE A 230 -7.03 4.23 -13.55
N GLU A 231 -5.91 4.94 -13.56
CA GLU A 231 -4.92 4.83 -14.62
C GLU A 231 -4.07 3.56 -14.47
N ARG A 232 -3.90 2.84 -15.58
CA ARG A 232 -3.06 1.65 -15.63
C ARG A 232 -1.59 2.04 -15.67
N THR A 233 -0.78 1.42 -14.82
CA THR A 233 0.68 1.59 -14.88
C THR A 233 1.29 0.66 -15.90
N VAL A 234 2.02 1.23 -16.87
CA VAL A 234 2.80 0.48 -17.84
C VAL A 234 4.27 0.56 -17.42
N LEU A 235 4.83 -0.57 -17.00
CA LEU A 235 6.26 -0.67 -16.78
C LEU A 235 6.94 -0.78 -18.15
N TYR A 236 7.79 0.18 -18.49
CA TYR A 236 8.72 -0.01 -19.59
C TYR A 236 9.69 -1.14 -19.20
N LYS A 237 9.72 -2.22 -19.98
CA LYS A 237 10.83 -3.16 -19.90
C LYS A 237 12.06 -2.44 -20.49
N PRO A 238 13.18 -2.32 -19.76
CA PRO A 238 14.42 -1.80 -20.31
C PRO A 238 15.01 -2.73 -21.39
#